data_AF-A0A7S2CMC9-F1
#
_entry.id   AF-A0A7S2CMC9-F1
#
_cell.length_a   1.000
_cell.length_b   1.000
_cell.length_c   1.000
_cell.angle_alpha   90.00
_cell.angle_beta   90.00
_cell.angle_gamma   90.00
#
_symmetry.space_group_name_H-M   'P 1'
#
loop_
_entity.id
_entity.type
_entity.pdbx_description
1 polymer ?
#
loop_
_entity_poly.entity_id
_entity_poly.type
_entity_poly.pdbx_seq_one_letter_code
_entity_poly.pdbx_strand_id
1 'polypeptide(L)'
;VSKMLRMMTSDLFLSEIQQYTLLISAVGHDLGHPGVNNGFLSETSDELALSYNDRSPLENMHCAKLYSITHHPETNCFKMFTKDQYKDARKQTIEAILHTDMTNHMAMVKELNMVYQVNSEVFQPTSRGRTSRKSSRRASSRFKSVHGTEVDVFNQAEIKVLTIDCVLHSADVSNPCRTWEVSREWAWRCLEEFFAQGDQEKQLGVPVQFLNDRDTLNRPNSQIGFIEFMIAPFFAAQIRLWPGLRSLGDNLSNNIRNWEDLWVEEINPADEEKEKVSYRVLKVTDSLEAAATRAPI
;
A
#
# COMPACT_ATOMS: atom_id res chain seq x y z
N VAL A 1 -2.97 2.19 9.17
CA VAL A 1 -1.58 2.15 9.70
C VAL A 1 -1.39 1.25 10.93
N SER A 2 -2.03 1.50 12.08
CA SER A 2 -1.79 0.73 13.32
C SER A 2 -1.86 -0.80 13.18
N LYS A 3 -2.84 -1.32 12.42
CA LYS A 3 -2.93 -2.77 12.13
C LYS A 3 -1.73 -3.27 11.31
N MET A 4 -1.28 -2.53 10.30
CA MET A 4 -0.11 -2.89 9.49
C MET A 4 1.15 -2.97 10.34
N LEU A 5 1.41 -1.96 11.18
CA LEU A 5 2.54 -1.92 12.10
C LEU A 5 2.62 -3.18 12.99
N ARG A 6 1.47 -3.65 13.51
CA ARG A 6 1.41 -4.89 14.29
C ARG A 6 1.65 -6.14 13.45
N MET A 7 1.02 -6.23 12.28
CA MET A 7 1.15 -7.42 11.41
C MET A 7 2.54 -7.57 10.82
N MET A 8 3.27 -6.46 10.66
CA MET A 8 4.67 -6.44 10.24
C MET A 8 5.66 -6.58 11.40
N THR A 9 5.19 -6.74 12.65
CA THR A 9 6.02 -6.75 13.88
C THR A 9 7.03 -5.61 13.91
N SER A 10 6.55 -4.42 13.53
CA SER A 10 7.40 -3.27 13.25
C SER A 10 8.13 -2.71 14.48
N ASP A 11 7.70 -3.05 15.69
CA ASP A 11 8.38 -2.71 16.94
C ASP A 11 9.80 -3.27 17.04
N LEU A 12 10.13 -4.29 16.23
CA LEU A 12 11.47 -4.85 16.16
C LEU A 12 12.46 -3.99 15.36
N PHE A 13 11.99 -3.07 14.49
CA PHE A 13 12.86 -2.31 13.58
C PHE A 13 12.47 -0.82 13.40
N LEU A 14 11.30 -0.39 13.86
CA LEU A 14 10.85 1.00 13.93
C LEU A 14 10.74 1.44 15.39
N SER A 15 11.36 2.56 15.72
CA SER A 15 11.24 3.19 17.05
C SER A 15 9.82 3.69 17.32
N GLU A 16 9.49 3.90 18.60
CA GLU A 16 8.19 4.44 19.01
C GLU A 16 7.87 5.80 18.36
N ILE A 17 8.88 6.66 18.19
CA ILE A 17 8.72 7.96 17.53
C ILE A 17 8.36 7.79 16.05
N GLN A 18 8.98 6.84 15.36
CA GLN A 18 8.69 6.57 13.95
C GLN A 18 7.29 5.98 13.76
N GLN A 19 6.87 5.08 14.65
CA GLN A 19 5.52 4.53 14.67
C GLN A 19 4.48 5.61 15.00
N TYR A 20 4.74 6.47 15.98
CA TYR A 20 3.89 7.62 16.30
C TYR A 20 3.76 8.55 15.10
N THR A 21 4.88 8.88 14.46
CA THR A 21 4.92 9.74 13.28
C THR A 21 4.06 9.17 12.16
N LEU A 22 4.15 7.87 11.87
CA LEU A 22 3.29 7.19 10.88
C LEU A 22 1.80 7.26 11.22
N LEU A 23 1.43 7.20 12.50
CA LEU A 23 0.03 7.37 12.92
C LEU A 23 -0.46 8.80 12.65
N ILE A 24 0.38 9.81 12.87
CA ILE A 24 0.04 11.20 12.54
C ILE A 24 -0.03 11.40 11.01
N SER A 25 0.92 10.85 10.25
CA SER A 25 0.87 10.86 8.78
C SER A 25 -0.43 10.27 8.26
N ALA A 26 -0.89 9.15 8.82
CA ALA A 26 -2.14 8.50 8.42
C ALA A 26 -3.37 9.42 8.60
N VAL A 27 -3.39 10.21 9.68
CA VAL A 27 -4.47 11.17 9.92
C VAL A 27 -4.41 12.34 8.94
N GLY A 28 -3.21 12.75 8.54
CA GLY A 28 -2.98 13.90 7.68
C GLY A 28 -2.94 13.63 6.18
N HIS A 29 -2.79 12.37 5.74
CA HIS A 29 -2.40 12.08 4.35
C HIS A 29 -3.37 12.57 3.27
N ASP A 30 -4.67 12.62 3.57
CA ASP A 30 -5.74 13.14 2.68
C ASP A 30 -6.41 14.41 3.21
N LEU A 31 -5.78 15.12 4.16
CA LEU A 31 -6.42 16.23 4.84
C LEU A 31 -6.80 17.35 3.86
N GLY A 32 -8.09 17.66 3.79
CA GLY A 32 -8.63 18.71 2.93
C GLY A 32 -8.73 18.35 1.45
N HIS A 33 -8.74 17.05 1.11
CA HIS A 33 -8.95 16.56 -0.24
C HIS A 33 -10.23 17.14 -0.88
N PRO A 34 -10.17 17.67 -2.12
CA PRO A 34 -11.30 18.31 -2.79
C PRO A 34 -12.25 17.32 -3.48
N GLY A 35 -11.91 16.03 -3.52
CA GLY A 35 -12.68 15.00 -4.22
C GLY A 35 -12.36 14.90 -5.71
N VAL A 36 -11.18 15.38 -6.13
CA VAL A 36 -10.65 15.27 -7.50
C VAL A 36 -9.18 14.90 -7.46
N ASN A 37 -8.69 14.21 -8.49
CA ASN A 37 -7.31 13.74 -8.56
C ASN A 37 -6.31 14.78 -9.09
N ASN A 38 -5.00 14.53 -8.90
CA ASN A 38 -3.93 15.41 -9.38
C ASN A 38 -4.01 15.71 -10.90
N GLY A 39 -4.45 14.73 -11.71
CA GLY A 39 -4.61 14.92 -13.16
C GLY A 39 -5.67 15.96 -13.51
N PHE A 40 -6.79 15.99 -12.78
CA PHE A 40 -7.82 17.00 -12.93
C PHE A 40 -7.30 18.40 -12.56
N LEU A 41 -6.55 18.51 -11.46
CA LEU A 41 -5.97 19.80 -11.04
C LEU A 41 -5.03 20.37 -12.12
N SER A 42 -4.19 19.52 -12.71
CA SER A 42 -3.29 19.93 -13.80
C SER A 42 -4.05 20.33 -15.06
N GLU A 43 -5.03 19.54 -15.50
CA GLU A 43 -5.81 19.81 -16.72
C GLU A 43 -6.62 21.12 -16.61
N THR A 44 -7.11 21.43 -15.41
CA THR A 44 -7.90 22.64 -15.14
C THR A 44 -7.06 23.85 -14.74
N SER A 45 -5.72 23.72 -14.69
CA SER A 45 -4.80 24.76 -14.21
C SER A 45 -5.17 25.29 -12.82
N ASP A 46 -5.55 24.37 -11.92
CA ASP A 46 -5.90 24.69 -10.54
C ASP A 46 -4.71 25.34 -9.80
N GLU A 47 -5.01 26.21 -8.84
CA GLU A 47 -3.98 26.93 -8.05
C GLU A 47 -3.02 25.97 -7.35
N LEU A 48 -3.48 24.81 -6.89
CA LEU A 48 -2.62 23.80 -6.27
C LEU A 48 -1.63 23.20 -7.28
N ALA A 49 -2.12 22.85 -8.48
CA ALA A 49 -1.28 22.32 -9.55
C ALA A 49 -0.20 23.33 -9.96
N LEU A 50 -0.58 24.61 -10.12
CA LEU A 50 0.35 25.69 -10.40
C LEU A 50 1.36 25.92 -9.26
N SER A 51 0.90 25.94 -8.01
CA SER A 51 1.74 26.17 -6.83
C SER A 51 2.79 25.08 -6.62
N TYR A 52 2.42 23.83 -6.91
CA TYR A 52 3.29 22.66 -6.76
C TYR A 52 3.91 22.18 -8.08
N ASN A 53 3.76 22.95 -9.17
CA ASN A 53 4.35 22.69 -10.47
C ASN A 53 4.03 21.27 -10.99
N ASP A 54 2.79 20.83 -10.82
CA ASP A 54 2.28 19.50 -11.19
C ASP A 54 2.99 18.32 -10.51
N ARG A 55 3.73 18.56 -9.41
CA ARG A 55 4.44 17.51 -8.65
C ARG A 55 3.70 17.19 -7.36
N SER A 56 2.92 16.12 -7.39
CA SER A 56 2.09 15.66 -6.27
C SER A 56 1.33 16.82 -5.57
N PRO A 57 0.53 17.63 -6.31
CA PRO A 57 -0.12 18.82 -5.73
C PRO A 57 -0.95 18.54 -4.47
N LEU A 58 -1.76 17.47 -4.49
CA LEU A 58 -2.61 17.08 -3.37
C LEU A 58 -1.78 16.67 -2.16
N GLU A 59 -0.80 15.79 -2.33
CA GLU A 59 0.04 15.28 -1.24
C GLU A 59 0.86 16.41 -0.58
N ASN A 60 1.34 17.38 -1.36
CA ASN A 60 1.98 18.58 -0.83
C ASN A 60 0.99 19.45 -0.03
N MET A 61 -0.23 19.63 -0.54
CA MET A 61 -1.28 20.37 0.16
C MET A 61 -1.69 19.69 1.47
N HIS A 62 -1.83 18.36 1.49
CA HIS A 62 -2.14 17.57 2.68
C HIS A 62 -1.07 17.78 3.77
N CYS A 63 0.22 17.72 3.39
CA CYS A 63 1.32 18.06 4.27
C CYS A 63 1.22 19.50 4.81
N ALA A 64 0.98 20.47 3.93
CA ALA A 64 0.88 21.88 4.32
C ALA A 64 -0.25 22.13 5.32
N LYS A 65 -1.43 21.54 5.09
CA LYS A 65 -2.58 21.61 6.01
C LYS A 65 -2.32 20.92 7.34
N LEU A 66 -1.72 19.73 7.34
CA LEU A 66 -1.36 19.03 8.58
C LEU A 66 -0.45 19.91 9.46
N TYR A 67 0.52 20.57 8.85
CA TYR A 67 1.47 21.41 9.59
C TYR A 67 0.96 22.80 9.93
N SER A 68 0.02 23.38 9.17
CA SER A 68 -0.65 24.61 9.61
C SER A 68 -1.46 24.35 10.89
N ILE A 69 -2.10 23.19 11.01
CA ILE A 69 -2.83 22.79 12.22
C ILE A 69 -1.88 22.49 13.37
N THR A 70 -0.89 21.62 13.17
CA THR A 70 -0.01 21.16 14.26
C THR A 70 1.02 22.19 14.71
N HIS A 71 1.18 23.30 13.97
CA HIS A 71 2.03 24.42 14.39
C HIS A 71 1.39 25.27 15.52
N HIS A 72 0.06 25.27 15.64
CA HIS A 72 -0.62 26.01 16.71
C HIS A 72 -0.39 25.35 18.08
N PRO A 73 -0.08 26.11 19.15
CA PRO A 73 0.26 25.55 20.46
C PRO A 73 -0.78 24.60 21.07
N GLU A 74 -2.07 24.87 20.84
CA GLU A 74 -3.18 24.08 21.40
C GLU A 74 -3.36 22.73 20.71
N THR A 75 -2.99 22.64 19.43
CA THR A 75 -3.14 21.46 18.56
C THR A 75 -1.80 20.79 18.23
N ASN A 76 -0.70 21.28 18.79
CA ASN A 76 0.64 20.73 18.54
C ASN A 76 0.81 19.37 19.24
N CYS A 77 0.53 18.31 18.48
CA CYS A 77 0.72 16.93 18.91
C CYS A 77 2.21 16.55 19.08
N PHE A 78 3.14 17.34 18.54
CA PHE A 78 4.59 17.15 18.66
C PHE A 78 5.24 17.96 19.79
N LYS A 79 4.47 18.64 20.65
CA LYS A 79 5.00 19.57 21.68
C LYS A 79 6.00 18.95 22.67
N MET A 80 5.97 17.63 22.84
CA MET A 80 6.87 16.89 23.72
C MET A 80 8.16 16.44 23.03
N PHE A 81 8.28 16.61 21.71
CA PHE A 81 9.46 16.20 20.97
C PHE A 81 10.60 17.21 21.19
N THR A 82 11.82 16.71 21.25
CA THR A 82 13.00 17.59 21.10
C THR A 82 13.03 18.19 19.70
N LYS A 83 13.84 19.24 19.50
CA LYS A 83 13.98 19.87 18.18
C LYS A 83 14.42 18.89 17.10
N ASP A 84 15.36 18.00 17.42
CA ASP A 84 15.87 17.00 16.47
C ASP A 84 14.81 15.94 16.18
N GLN A 85 14.11 15.45 17.22
CA GLN A 85 12.99 14.52 17.04
C GLN A 85 11.88 15.10 16.16
N TYR A 86 11.52 16.39 16.36
CA TYR A 86 10.54 17.05 15.53
C TYR A 86 11.01 17.20 14.08
N LYS A 87 12.27 17.56 13.87
CA LYS A 87 12.85 17.68 12.53
C LYS A 87 12.79 16.35 11.78
N ASP A 88 13.18 15.26 12.43
CA ASP A 88 13.16 13.92 11.83
C ASP A 88 11.73 13.42 11.59
N ALA A 89 10.83 13.59 12.57
CA ALA A 89 9.42 13.26 12.44
C ALA A 89 8.75 14.05 11.30
N ARG A 90 9.10 15.33 11.16
CA ARG A 90 8.59 16.18 10.07
C ARG A 90 9.05 15.68 8.71
N LYS A 91 10.35 15.39 8.57
CA LYS A 91 10.90 14.84 7.33
C LYS A 91 10.18 13.54 6.95
N GLN A 92 10.07 12.62 7.90
CA GLN A 92 9.44 11.32 7.69
C GLN A 92 7.94 11.45 7.35
N THR A 93 7.22 12.37 7.99
CA THR A 93 5.80 12.58 7.69
C THR A 93 5.59 13.06 6.25
N ILE A 94 6.38 14.04 5.83
CA ILE A 94 6.31 14.59 4.47
C ILE A 94 6.64 13.50 3.44
N GLU A 95 7.73 12.76 3.67
CA GLU A 95 8.16 11.68 2.78
C GLU A 95 7.10 10.59 2.66
N ALA A 96 6.52 10.13 3.79
CA ALA A 96 5.48 9.10 3.78
C ALA A 96 4.20 9.56 3.06
N ILE A 97 3.75 10.80 3.29
CA ILE A 97 2.54 11.35 2.62
C ILE A 97 2.80 11.54 1.13
N LEU A 98 3.97 12.04 0.71
CA LEU A 98 4.28 12.16 -0.72
C LEU A 98 4.30 10.79 -1.43
N HIS A 99 4.65 9.71 -0.72
CA HIS A 99 4.62 8.35 -1.25
C HIS A 99 3.22 7.73 -1.33
N THR A 100 2.16 8.39 -0.83
CA THR A 100 0.78 7.95 -1.10
C THR A 100 0.32 8.31 -2.51
N ASP A 101 1.03 9.22 -3.20
CA ASP A 101 0.82 9.48 -4.62
C ASP A 101 1.03 8.18 -5.42
N MET A 102 -0.04 7.73 -6.09
CA MET A 102 -0.08 6.48 -6.84
C MET A 102 0.94 6.41 -7.99
N THR A 103 1.53 7.53 -8.42
CA THR A 103 2.65 7.54 -9.39
C THR A 103 3.90 6.83 -8.85
N ASN A 104 4.08 6.78 -7.52
CA ASN A 104 5.21 6.10 -6.86
C ASN A 104 4.99 4.59 -6.66
N HIS A 105 3.75 4.12 -6.80
CA HIS A 105 3.37 2.76 -6.40
C HIS A 105 4.20 1.67 -7.10
N MET A 106 4.38 1.74 -8.42
CA MET A 106 5.12 0.71 -9.16
C MET A 106 6.62 0.71 -8.86
N ALA A 107 7.20 1.87 -8.56
CA ALA A 107 8.58 1.96 -8.09
C ALA A 107 8.73 1.23 -6.74
N MET A 108 7.81 1.50 -5.79
CA MET A 108 7.79 0.84 -4.49
C MET A 108 7.62 -0.69 -4.61
N VAL A 109 6.72 -1.18 -5.48
CA VAL A 109 6.57 -2.62 -5.75
C VAL A 109 7.89 -3.23 -6.22
N LYS A 110 8.61 -2.56 -7.13
CA LYS A 110 9.89 -3.03 -7.66
C LYS A 110 10.96 -3.06 -6.55
N GLU A 111 11.02 -2.04 -5.72
CA GLU A 111 11.98 -1.94 -4.62
C GLU A 111 11.75 -3.02 -3.56
N LEU A 112 10.49 -3.28 -3.17
CA LEU A 112 10.16 -4.37 -2.24
C LEU A 112 10.58 -5.74 -2.79
N ASN A 113 10.33 -5.99 -4.07
CA ASN A 113 10.80 -7.22 -4.71
C ASN A 113 12.33 -7.31 -4.76
N MET A 114 13.02 -6.18 -4.98
CA MET A 114 14.47 -6.13 -4.96
C MET A 114 15.02 -6.43 -3.56
N VAL A 115 14.42 -5.89 -2.50
CA VAL A 115 14.78 -6.22 -1.12
C VAL A 115 14.67 -7.72 -0.88
N TYR A 116 13.56 -8.35 -1.32
CA TYR A 116 13.40 -9.79 -1.19
C TYR A 116 14.45 -10.59 -1.97
N GLN A 117 14.74 -10.20 -3.21
CA GLN A 117 15.68 -10.90 -4.10
C GLN A 117 17.13 -10.79 -3.62
N VAL A 118 17.56 -9.59 -3.21
CA VAL A 118 18.94 -9.33 -2.77
C VAL A 118 19.24 -10.00 -1.43
N ASN A 119 18.22 -10.20 -0.58
CA ASN A 119 18.34 -10.83 0.73
C ASN A 119 17.66 -12.21 0.76
N SER A 120 17.70 -12.92 -0.36
CA SER A 120 16.97 -14.19 -0.54
C SER A 120 17.37 -15.27 0.47
N GLU A 121 18.63 -15.28 0.91
CA GLU A 121 19.16 -16.17 1.95
C GLU A 121 18.58 -15.90 3.34
N VAL A 122 18.09 -14.67 3.57
CA VAL A 122 17.41 -14.27 4.81
C VAL A 122 15.92 -14.64 4.72
N PHE A 123 15.27 -14.35 3.60
CA PHE A 123 13.82 -14.47 3.47
C PHE A 123 13.31 -15.79 2.90
N GLN A 124 14.11 -16.57 2.16
CA GLN A 124 13.65 -17.87 1.66
C GLN A 124 13.64 -18.93 2.78
N PRO A 125 12.67 -19.86 2.77
CA PRO A 125 12.67 -20.97 3.72
C PRO A 125 13.97 -21.76 3.56
N THR A 126 14.81 -21.77 4.59
CA THR A 126 15.93 -22.72 4.62
C THR A 126 15.32 -24.12 4.50
N SER A 127 15.64 -24.82 3.43
CA SER A 127 15.37 -26.25 3.32
C SER A 127 16.10 -26.92 4.48
N ARG A 128 15.41 -27.12 5.61
CA ARG A 128 15.94 -27.87 6.74
C ARG A 128 16.23 -29.27 6.23
N GLY A 129 17.50 -29.50 5.90
CA GLY A 129 18.01 -30.79 5.49
C GLY A 129 17.62 -31.84 6.53
N ARG A 130 16.82 -32.82 6.10
CA ARG A 130 16.88 -34.18 6.63
C ARG A 130 18.24 -34.75 6.25
N THR A 131 19.32 -34.42 6.97
CA THR A 131 20.56 -35.19 6.89
C THR A 131 21.34 -35.16 8.20
N SER A 132 21.40 -36.33 8.84
CA SER A 132 22.56 -36.88 9.55
C SER A 132 23.21 -36.03 10.66
N ARG A 133 22.84 -36.39 11.90
CA ARG A 133 23.72 -36.34 13.08
C ARG A 133 25.13 -36.85 12.73
N LYS A 134 26.11 -35.95 12.57
CA LYS A 134 27.52 -36.25 12.82
C LYS A 134 28.16 -35.11 13.59
N SER A 135 28.85 -35.51 14.65
CA SER A 135 29.55 -34.68 15.61
C SER A 135 30.75 -33.96 15.00
N SER A 136 30.86 -32.66 15.25
CA SER A 136 32.16 -32.02 15.51
C SER A 136 31.96 -30.76 16.34
N ARG A 137 32.83 -30.59 17.33
CA ARG A 137 32.87 -29.49 18.29
C ARG A 137 33.62 -28.29 17.71
N ARG A 138 33.20 -27.10 18.18
CA ARG A 138 33.88 -25.78 18.17
C ARG A 138 33.81 -24.93 16.89
N ALA A 139 32.80 -24.06 16.85
CA ALA A 139 32.98 -22.63 16.65
C ALA A 139 31.83 -21.91 17.38
N SER A 140 32.14 -21.07 18.37
CA SER A 140 31.15 -20.16 18.97
C SER A 140 30.96 -18.96 18.05
N SER A 141 30.41 -19.17 16.85
CA SER A 141 29.75 -18.06 16.16
C SER A 141 28.36 -17.95 16.80
N ARG A 142 27.97 -16.75 17.23
CA ARG A 142 26.61 -16.50 17.68
C ARG A 142 25.69 -16.89 16.54
N PHE A 143 24.97 -17.99 16.69
CA PHE A 143 23.83 -18.30 15.85
C PHE A 143 22.81 -17.18 16.10
N LYS A 144 22.84 -16.11 15.30
CA LYS A 144 21.75 -15.14 15.27
C LYS A 144 20.52 -15.94 14.85
N SER A 145 19.41 -15.78 15.56
CA SER A 145 18.14 -16.32 15.09
C SER A 145 17.83 -15.74 13.71
N VAL A 146 17.07 -16.47 12.88
CA VAL A 146 16.59 -15.98 11.58
C VAL A 146 15.90 -14.61 11.73
N HIS A 147 15.19 -14.42 12.84
CA HIS A 147 14.59 -13.14 13.22
C HIS A 147 15.61 -12.01 13.40
N GLY A 148 16.76 -12.29 14.01
CA GLY A 148 17.84 -11.31 14.15
C GLY A 148 18.41 -10.85 12.81
N THR A 149 18.45 -11.74 11.80
CA THR A 149 18.93 -11.39 10.45
C THR A 149 17.92 -10.60 9.64
N GLU A 150 16.61 -10.87 9.78
CA GLU A 150 15.56 -10.08 9.12
C GLU A 150 15.51 -8.65 9.67
N VAL A 151 15.59 -8.50 11.01
CA VAL A 151 15.63 -7.19 11.67
C VAL A 151 16.87 -6.38 11.24
N ASP A 152 18.01 -7.03 11.03
CA ASP A 152 19.22 -6.35 10.52
C ASP A 152 18.98 -5.77 9.10
N VAL A 153 18.23 -6.47 8.23
CA VAL A 153 17.86 -5.97 6.88
C VAL A 153 16.98 -4.74 6.99
N PHE A 154 15.89 -4.79 7.76
CA PHE A 154 14.97 -3.65 7.91
C PHE A 154 15.59 -2.46 8.67
N ASN A 155 16.71 -2.65 9.37
CA ASN A 155 17.45 -1.57 10.02
C ASN A 155 18.38 -0.80 9.09
N GLN A 156 18.64 -1.29 7.88
CA GLN A 156 19.42 -0.56 6.87
C GLN A 156 18.69 0.74 6.49
N ALA A 157 19.42 1.84 6.34
CA ALA A 157 18.84 3.18 6.24
C ALA A 157 17.82 3.32 5.10
N GLU A 158 18.17 2.85 3.90
CA GLU A 158 17.32 2.92 2.70
C GLU A 158 16.08 2.03 2.83
N ILE A 159 16.26 0.79 3.31
CA ILE A 159 15.15 -0.17 3.53
C ILE A 159 14.19 0.34 4.61
N LYS A 160 14.72 1.04 5.63
CA LYS A 160 13.91 1.63 6.69
C LYS A 160 13.00 2.73 6.17
N VAL A 161 13.50 3.60 5.30
CA VAL A 161 12.69 4.63 4.62
C VAL A 161 11.60 3.97 3.79
N LEU A 162 11.97 3.04 2.90
CA LEU A 162 11.02 2.27 2.10
C LEU A 162 9.95 1.58 2.94
N THR A 163 10.33 1.02 4.09
CA THR A 163 9.40 0.33 5.00
C THR A 163 8.38 1.30 5.60
N ILE A 164 8.80 2.51 5.98
CA ILE A 164 7.93 3.54 6.53
C ILE A 164 6.92 3.98 5.47
N ASP A 165 7.39 4.30 4.26
CA ASP A 165 6.54 4.73 3.16
C ASP A 165 5.56 3.62 2.77
N CYS A 166 6.06 2.38 2.68
CA CYS A 166 5.24 1.19 2.42
C CYS A 166 4.16 0.99 3.48
N VAL A 167 4.41 1.24 4.77
CA VAL A 167 3.39 1.06 5.82
C VAL A 167 2.20 2.00 5.62
N LEU A 168 2.45 3.26 5.28
CA LEU A 168 1.38 4.23 5.04
C LEU A 168 0.65 3.89 3.74
N HIS A 169 1.40 3.71 2.64
CA HIS A 169 0.85 3.36 1.33
C HIS A 169 -0.02 2.11 1.39
N SER A 170 0.48 1.07 2.05
CA SER A 170 -0.28 -0.19 2.23
C SER A 170 -1.54 -0.02 3.02
N ALA A 171 -1.54 0.88 4.02
CA ALA A 171 -2.76 1.15 4.77
C ALA A 171 -3.80 1.87 3.92
N ASP A 172 -3.36 2.83 3.11
CA ASP A 172 -4.19 3.63 2.21
C ASP A 172 -4.86 2.74 1.16
N VAL A 173 -4.08 1.93 0.42
CA VAL A 173 -4.62 1.04 -0.62
C VAL A 173 -5.14 -0.32 -0.10
N SER A 174 -5.42 -0.46 1.20
CA SER A 174 -5.78 -1.76 1.80
C SER A 174 -7.24 -2.20 1.64
N ASN A 175 -8.10 -1.38 1.02
CA ASN A 175 -9.53 -1.66 0.93
C ASN A 175 -9.84 -3.04 0.31
N PRO A 176 -9.18 -3.46 -0.80
CA PRO A 176 -9.40 -4.78 -1.39
C PRO A 176 -8.95 -5.97 -0.52
N CYS A 177 -8.20 -5.73 0.56
CA CYS A 177 -7.75 -6.76 1.50
C CYS A 177 -8.65 -6.89 2.75
N ARG A 178 -9.74 -6.11 2.82
CA ARG A 178 -10.71 -6.17 3.93
C ARG A 178 -11.71 -7.30 3.73
N THR A 179 -12.63 -7.50 4.69
CA THR A 179 -13.75 -8.42 4.45
C THR A 179 -14.56 -7.94 3.26
N TRP A 180 -15.28 -8.84 2.60
CA TRP A 180 -16.01 -8.54 1.37
C TRP A 180 -16.92 -7.32 1.52
N GLU A 181 -17.68 -7.23 2.62
CA GLU A 181 -18.64 -6.16 2.86
C GLU A 181 -17.97 -4.78 2.92
N VAL A 182 -16.79 -4.73 3.53
CA VAL A 182 -16.00 -3.51 3.67
C VAL A 182 -15.28 -3.18 2.36
N SER A 183 -14.64 -4.18 1.76
CA SER A 183 -13.95 -4.02 0.46
C SER A 183 -14.92 -3.53 -0.60
N ARG A 184 -16.14 -4.09 -0.60
CA ARG A 184 -17.22 -3.62 -1.44
C ARG A 184 -17.45 -2.14 -1.20
N GLU A 185 -17.98 -1.81 -0.03
CA GLU A 185 -18.51 -0.48 0.26
C GLU A 185 -17.52 0.64 -0.07
N TRP A 186 -16.23 0.43 0.23
CA TRP A 186 -15.18 1.37 -0.15
C TRP A 186 -14.96 1.48 -1.65
N ALA A 187 -14.97 0.38 -2.40
CA ALA A 187 -14.88 0.43 -3.87
C ALA A 187 -16.04 1.24 -4.48
N TRP A 188 -17.28 1.06 -4.03
CA TRP A 188 -18.40 1.88 -4.50
C TRP A 188 -18.24 3.36 -4.15
N ARG A 189 -17.79 3.69 -2.94
CA ARG A 189 -17.53 5.08 -2.53
C ARG A 189 -16.47 5.75 -3.39
N CYS A 190 -15.35 5.07 -3.63
CA CYS A 190 -14.29 5.56 -4.51
C CYS A 190 -14.82 5.79 -5.94
N LEU A 191 -15.61 4.85 -6.47
CA LEU A 191 -16.21 5.01 -7.80
C LEU A 191 -17.20 6.17 -7.87
N GLU A 192 -18.03 6.39 -6.85
CA GLU A 192 -18.93 7.56 -6.83
C GLU A 192 -18.15 8.89 -6.81
N GLU A 193 -17.00 8.96 -6.14
CA GLU A 193 -16.11 10.13 -6.21
C GLU A 193 -15.52 10.30 -7.62
N PHE A 194 -15.03 9.22 -8.24
CA PHE A 194 -14.54 9.24 -9.62
C PHE A 194 -15.61 9.70 -10.61
N PHE A 195 -16.84 9.23 -10.43
CA PHE A 195 -17.95 9.65 -11.28
C PHE A 195 -18.35 11.12 -11.04
N ALA A 196 -18.28 11.60 -9.80
CA ALA A 196 -18.51 13.02 -9.52
C ALA A 196 -17.44 13.89 -10.20
N GLN A 197 -16.18 13.46 -10.22
CA GLN A 197 -15.14 14.12 -11.02
C GLN A 197 -15.45 14.03 -12.52
N GLY A 198 -15.84 12.87 -13.04
CA GLY A 198 -16.18 12.69 -14.45
C GLY A 198 -17.31 13.59 -14.94
N ASP A 199 -18.32 13.82 -14.09
CA ASP A 199 -19.40 14.76 -14.39
C ASP A 199 -18.89 16.21 -14.45
N GLN A 200 -17.92 16.58 -13.61
CA GLN A 200 -17.25 17.88 -13.69
C GLN A 200 -16.38 17.99 -14.96
N GLU A 201 -15.66 16.93 -15.31
CA GLU A 201 -14.88 16.85 -16.56
C GLU A 201 -15.77 17.10 -17.78
N LYS A 202 -16.94 16.46 -17.85
CA LYS A 202 -17.96 16.69 -18.89
C LYS A 202 -18.43 18.14 -18.94
N GLN A 203 -18.70 18.75 -17.78
CA GLN A 203 -19.19 20.14 -17.69
C GLN A 203 -18.16 21.17 -18.14
N LEU A 204 -16.88 20.93 -17.83
CA LEU A 204 -15.77 21.79 -18.20
C LEU A 204 -15.30 21.57 -19.64
N GLY A 205 -15.78 20.51 -20.30
CA GLY A 205 -15.37 20.16 -21.66
C GLY A 205 -13.95 19.60 -21.75
N VAL A 206 -13.42 19.08 -20.65
CA VAL A 206 -12.11 18.40 -20.61
C VAL A 206 -12.29 16.88 -20.79
N PRO A 207 -11.25 16.14 -21.20
CA PRO A 207 -11.36 14.69 -21.38
C PRO A 207 -11.79 13.97 -20.10
N VAL A 208 -12.84 13.15 -20.18
CA VAL A 208 -13.29 12.31 -19.07
C VAL A 208 -12.37 11.10 -18.95
N GLN A 209 -11.82 10.86 -17.77
CA GLN A 209 -10.95 9.69 -17.55
C GLN A 209 -11.78 8.39 -17.59
N PHE A 210 -11.17 7.29 -18.05
CA PHE A 210 -11.88 6.02 -18.23
C PHE A 210 -12.60 5.53 -16.96
N LEU A 211 -11.97 5.64 -15.79
CA LEU A 211 -12.58 5.23 -14.51
C LEU A 211 -13.64 6.20 -14.00
N ASN A 212 -13.72 7.41 -14.57
CA ASN A 212 -14.61 8.47 -14.13
C ASN A 212 -15.92 8.52 -14.93
N ASP A 213 -16.04 7.74 -16.02
CA ASP A 213 -17.24 7.75 -16.84
C ASP A 213 -18.27 6.72 -16.35
N ARG A 214 -19.26 7.20 -15.58
CA ARG A 214 -20.36 6.37 -15.05
C ARG A 214 -21.23 5.71 -16.12
N ASP A 215 -21.22 6.22 -17.34
CA ASP A 215 -22.07 5.72 -18.44
C ASP A 215 -21.48 4.48 -19.11
N THR A 216 -20.16 4.28 -18.99
CA THR A 216 -19.42 3.24 -19.71
C THR A 216 -18.66 2.29 -18.80
N LEU A 217 -18.40 2.67 -17.54
CA LEU A 217 -17.60 1.85 -16.64
C LEU A 217 -18.36 0.61 -16.13
N ASN A 218 -17.75 -0.55 -16.36
CA ASN A 218 -18.13 -1.79 -15.69
C ASN A 218 -17.50 -1.86 -14.30
N ARG A 219 -18.31 -1.60 -13.25
CA ARG A 219 -17.81 -1.48 -11.87
C ARG A 219 -17.14 -2.77 -11.37
N PRO A 220 -17.75 -3.97 -11.46
CA PRO A 220 -17.07 -5.19 -10.99
C PRO A 220 -15.76 -5.47 -11.74
N ASN A 221 -15.76 -5.35 -13.06
CA ASN A 221 -14.57 -5.63 -13.88
C ASN A 221 -13.44 -4.63 -13.61
N SER A 222 -13.76 -3.36 -13.30
CA SER A 222 -12.75 -2.37 -12.93
C SER A 222 -12.04 -2.75 -11.62
N GLN A 223 -12.76 -3.35 -10.66
CA GLN A 223 -12.18 -3.84 -9.41
C GLN A 223 -11.30 -5.07 -9.62
N ILE A 224 -11.69 -6.00 -10.51
CA ILE A 224 -10.85 -7.13 -10.90
C ILE A 224 -9.52 -6.61 -11.49
N GLY A 225 -9.59 -5.66 -12.42
CA GLY A 225 -8.40 -5.03 -13.00
C GLY A 225 -7.53 -4.31 -11.98
N PHE A 226 -8.12 -3.53 -11.08
CA PHE A 226 -7.39 -2.83 -10.02
C PHE A 226 -6.66 -3.81 -9.08
N ILE A 227 -7.33 -4.90 -8.68
CA ILE A 227 -6.70 -5.93 -7.85
C ILE A 227 -5.57 -6.61 -8.61
N GLU A 228 -5.79 -7.05 -9.85
CA GLU A 228 -4.79 -7.78 -10.62
C GLU A 228 -3.52 -6.96 -10.87
N PHE A 229 -3.68 -5.70 -11.30
CA PHE A 229 -2.57 -4.91 -11.80
C PHE A 229 -1.91 -4.03 -10.73
N MET A 230 -2.64 -3.63 -9.69
CA MET A 230 -2.13 -2.73 -8.65
C MET A 230 -1.92 -3.47 -7.33
N ILE A 231 -3.00 -4.04 -6.78
CA ILE A 231 -2.99 -4.44 -5.37
C ILE A 231 -2.32 -5.80 -5.16
N ALA A 232 -2.59 -6.80 -5.99
CA ALA A 232 -2.02 -8.13 -5.82
C ALA A 232 -0.48 -8.16 -5.97
N PRO A 233 0.15 -7.51 -6.97
CA PRO A 233 1.61 -7.44 -7.06
C PRO A 233 2.24 -6.81 -5.83
N PHE A 234 1.62 -5.74 -5.30
CA PHE A 234 2.09 -5.02 -4.13
C PHE A 234 2.01 -5.85 -2.86
N PHE A 235 0.85 -6.43 -2.55
CA PHE A 235 0.69 -7.27 -1.36
C PHE A 235 1.48 -8.59 -1.48
N ALA A 236 1.63 -9.17 -2.67
CA ALA A 236 2.50 -10.33 -2.85
C ALA A 236 3.96 -10.01 -2.52
N ALA A 237 4.47 -8.84 -2.94
CA ALA A 237 5.82 -8.40 -2.57
C ALA A 237 5.97 -8.22 -1.05
N GLN A 238 4.96 -7.62 -0.41
CA GLN A 238 4.97 -7.42 1.05
C GLN A 238 4.86 -8.73 1.84
N ILE A 239 3.99 -9.67 1.44
CA ILE A 239 3.82 -10.96 2.14
C ILE A 239 5.13 -11.76 2.13
N ARG A 240 5.90 -11.66 1.04
CA ARG A 240 7.25 -12.28 0.96
C ARG A 240 8.23 -11.71 1.97
N LEU A 241 8.08 -10.44 2.38
CA LEU A 241 8.92 -9.77 3.38
C LEU A 241 8.37 -9.94 4.80
N TRP A 242 7.06 -9.77 4.96
CA TRP A 242 6.32 -9.82 6.22
C TRP A 242 5.21 -10.87 6.16
N PRO A 243 5.47 -12.12 6.56
CA PRO A 243 4.50 -13.21 6.45
C PRO A 243 3.25 -13.02 7.32
N GLY A 244 3.32 -12.17 8.35
CA GLY A 244 2.16 -11.74 9.13
C GLY A 244 1.04 -11.07 8.30
N LEU A 245 1.36 -10.62 7.08
CA LEU A 245 0.38 -10.07 6.14
C LEU A 245 -0.41 -11.11 5.35
N ARG A 246 -0.12 -12.42 5.49
CA ARG A 246 -0.79 -13.51 4.75
C ARG A 246 -2.32 -13.38 4.76
N SER A 247 -2.92 -13.11 5.91
CA SER A 247 -4.38 -12.97 6.03
C SER A 247 -4.98 -11.85 5.17
N LEU A 248 -4.22 -10.81 4.82
CA LEU A 248 -4.66 -9.78 3.87
C LEU A 248 -4.64 -10.30 2.42
N GLY A 249 -3.65 -11.12 2.07
CA GLY A 249 -3.60 -11.82 0.79
C GLY A 249 -4.69 -12.87 0.63
N ASP A 250 -5.04 -13.57 1.72
CA ASP A 250 -6.16 -14.51 1.75
C ASP A 250 -7.49 -13.79 1.48
N ASN A 251 -7.73 -12.65 2.14
CA ASN A 251 -8.91 -11.82 1.86
C ASN A 251 -8.91 -11.27 0.43
N LEU A 252 -7.76 -10.81 -0.06
CA LEU A 252 -7.64 -10.29 -1.43
C LEU A 252 -8.00 -11.36 -2.47
N SER A 253 -7.51 -12.59 -2.29
CA SER A 253 -7.86 -13.75 -3.12
C SER A 253 -9.35 -14.08 -3.09
N ASN A 254 -10.00 -13.95 -1.93
CA ASN A 254 -11.45 -14.16 -1.82
C ASN A 254 -12.23 -13.02 -2.49
N ASN A 255 -11.82 -11.77 -2.28
CA ASN A 255 -12.53 -10.61 -2.81
C ASN A 255 -12.47 -10.55 -4.34
N ILE A 256 -11.35 -10.89 -4.97
CA ILE A 256 -11.29 -10.92 -6.44
C ILE A 256 -12.24 -11.97 -7.04
N ARG A 257 -12.44 -13.12 -6.37
CA ARG A 257 -13.46 -14.11 -6.76
C ARG A 257 -14.88 -13.59 -6.57
N ASN A 258 -15.15 -12.90 -5.46
CA ASN A 258 -16.46 -12.27 -5.25
C ASN A 258 -16.77 -11.19 -6.28
N TRP A 259 -15.75 -10.43 -6.72
CA TRP A 259 -15.90 -9.47 -7.81
C TRP A 259 -16.16 -10.14 -9.16
N GLU A 260 -15.51 -11.28 -9.43
CA GLU A 260 -15.80 -12.12 -10.60
C GLU A 260 -17.25 -12.63 -10.58
N ASP A 261 -17.71 -13.18 -9.45
CA ASP A 261 -19.09 -13.65 -9.30
C ASP A 261 -20.09 -12.52 -9.57
N LEU A 262 -19.84 -11.34 -8.99
CA LEU A 262 -20.69 -10.16 -9.19
C LEU A 262 -20.65 -9.66 -10.65
N TRP A 263 -19.47 -9.69 -11.28
CA TRP A 263 -19.32 -9.35 -12.69
C TRP A 263 -20.14 -10.29 -13.59
N VAL A 264 -20.09 -11.59 -13.31
CA VAL A 264 -20.88 -12.59 -14.04
C VAL A 264 -22.38 -12.36 -13.82
N GLU A 265 -22.80 -12.06 -12.60
CA GLU A 265 -24.20 -11.78 -12.25
C GLU A 265 -24.74 -10.52 -12.96
N GLU A 266 -24.03 -9.40 -12.88
CA GLU A 266 -24.51 -8.11 -13.37
C GLU A 266 -24.43 -8.00 -14.90
N ILE A 267 -23.41 -8.59 -15.52
CA ILE A 267 -23.06 -8.36 -16.92
C ILE A 267 -23.48 -9.52 -17.80
N ASN A 268 -23.56 -10.73 -17.23
CA ASN A 268 -23.79 -11.98 -17.95
C ASN A 268 -22.97 -12.08 -19.26
N PRO A 269 -21.63 -12.03 -19.16
CA PRO A 269 -20.74 -12.00 -20.32
C PRO A 269 -20.75 -13.33 -21.09
N ALA A 270 -20.20 -13.33 -22.30
CA ALA A 270 -20.07 -14.56 -23.09
C ALA A 270 -19.12 -15.55 -22.40
N ASP A 271 -19.31 -16.85 -22.63
CA ASP A 271 -18.52 -17.89 -21.94
C ASP A 271 -17.00 -17.76 -22.22
N GLU A 272 -16.61 -17.34 -23.43
CA GLU A 272 -15.20 -17.07 -23.76
C GLU A 272 -14.61 -15.93 -22.90
N GLU A 273 -15.39 -14.90 -22.60
CA GLU A 273 -14.95 -13.80 -21.73
C GLU A 273 -14.89 -14.24 -20.26
N LYS A 274 -15.85 -15.06 -19.82
CA LYS A 274 -15.82 -15.67 -18.48
C LYS A 274 -14.54 -16.45 -18.28
N GLU A 275 -14.21 -17.37 -19.20
CA GLU A 275 -12.99 -18.17 -19.12
C GLU A 275 -11.72 -17.32 -19.04
N LYS A 276 -11.64 -16.23 -19.83
CA LYS A 276 -10.49 -15.30 -19.79
C LYS A 276 -10.36 -14.60 -18.44
N VAL A 277 -11.46 -14.13 -17.86
CA VAL A 277 -11.45 -13.46 -16.55
C VAL A 277 -11.14 -14.48 -15.46
N SER A 278 -11.76 -15.66 -15.45
CA SER A 278 -11.49 -16.73 -14.48
C SER A 278 -10.01 -17.14 -14.48
N TYR A 279 -9.39 -17.21 -15.65
CA TYR A 279 -7.95 -17.50 -15.76
C TYR A 279 -7.09 -16.41 -15.11
N ARG A 280 -7.43 -15.13 -15.31
CA ARG A 280 -6.73 -14.00 -14.68
C ARG A 280 -6.90 -14.00 -13.16
N VAL A 281 -8.13 -14.23 -12.69
CA VAL A 281 -8.45 -14.34 -11.26
C VAL A 281 -7.65 -15.47 -10.61
N LEU A 282 -7.62 -16.65 -11.25
CA LEU A 282 -6.84 -17.80 -10.77
C LEU A 282 -5.35 -17.42 -10.65
N LYS A 283 -4.76 -16.82 -11.68
CA LYS A 283 -3.36 -16.38 -11.68
C LYS A 283 -3.04 -15.40 -10.55
N VAL A 284 -3.96 -14.48 -10.24
CA VAL A 284 -3.81 -13.57 -9.09
C VAL A 284 -3.77 -14.37 -7.80
N THR A 285 -4.72 -15.30 -7.59
CA THR A 285 -4.79 -16.08 -6.36
C THR A 285 -3.59 -17.02 -6.19
N ASP A 286 -3.10 -17.64 -7.26
CA ASP A 286 -1.89 -18.46 -7.26
C ASP A 286 -0.64 -17.63 -6.90
N SER A 287 -0.56 -16.39 -7.40
CA SER A 287 0.56 -15.48 -7.10
C SER A 287 0.62 -15.11 -5.61
N LEU A 288 -0.54 -14.85 -5.00
CA LEU A 288 -0.68 -14.54 -3.58
C LEU A 288 -0.33 -15.76 -2.72
N GLU A 289 -0.79 -16.95 -3.09
CA GLU A 289 -0.44 -18.20 -2.37
C GLU A 289 1.07 -18.48 -2.48
N ALA A 290 1.67 -18.30 -3.66
CA ALA A 290 3.10 -18.47 -3.86
C ALA A 290 3.95 -17.46 -3.07
N ALA A 291 3.42 -16.27 -2.78
CA ALA A 291 4.07 -15.32 -1.87
C ALA A 291 4.03 -15.78 -0.40
N ALA A 292 3.00 -16.53 -0.01
CA ALA A 292 2.69 -16.91 1.37
C ALA A 292 3.35 -18.22 1.85
N THR A 293 4.58 -18.51 1.38
CA THR A 293 5.28 -19.78 1.68
C THR A 293 6.01 -19.79 3.03
N ARG A 294 6.14 -18.63 3.69
CA ARG A 294 6.81 -18.46 4.98
C ARG A 294 5.78 -18.46 6.12
N ALA A 295 6.12 -19.06 7.26
CA ALA A 295 5.33 -18.94 8.48
C ALA A 295 5.49 -17.53 9.10
N PRO A 296 4.44 -16.94 9.71
CA PRO A 296 4.56 -15.71 10.48
C PRO A 296 5.48 -15.88 11.71
N ILE A 297 6.10 -14.76 12.10
CA ILE A 297 7.01 -14.63 13.25
C ILE A 297 6.23 -14.63 14.55
#